data_AF-A7HLX5-F1
#
_entry.id   AF-A7HLX5-F1
#
_cell.length_a   1.000
_cell.length_b   1.000
_cell.length_c   1.000
_cell.angle_alpha   90.00
_cell.angle_beta   90.00
_cell.angle_gamma   90.00
#
_symmetry.space_group_name_H-M   'P 1'
#
loop_
_entity.id
_entity.type
_entity.pdbx_description
1 polymer ?
#
loop_
_entity_poly.entity_id
_entity_poly.type
_entity_poly.pdbx_seq_one_letter_code
_entity_poly.pdbx_strand_id
1 'polypeptide(L)'
;MKKLLVISLFVLLVVSAFSEVIPIAQIYKLKEGETVEATGVVLVEPNALMNKTTWIQDSTAGIMVYGNLPTLKLGDVIKITGKTKLYYGILEILPDKIEVIGKSEVKPVNLNELFNKLAEQNGGKVSQQKIGEAFNSVMSMLVTLEGTISGIQGYQFTVKTEYFEILIYLRKEANVSTKDLKVGDKVSVTGIMYLYKDTFEILPRNQQDVVKK
;
A
#
# COMPACT_ATOMS: atom_id res chain seq x y z
N MET A 1 64.53 -28.60 -24.25
CA MET A 1 63.27 -27.86 -24.50
C MET A 1 62.42 -27.93 -23.23
N LYS A 2 62.43 -26.89 -22.38
CA LYS A 2 61.62 -26.84 -21.15
C LYS A 2 60.24 -26.27 -21.52
N LYS A 3 59.17 -27.06 -21.37
CA LYS A 3 57.79 -26.60 -21.54
C LYS A 3 57.38 -25.84 -20.27
N LEU A 4 57.10 -24.56 -20.43
CA LEU A 4 56.54 -23.70 -19.38
C LEU A 4 55.04 -24.02 -19.27
N LEU A 5 54.61 -24.50 -18.11
CA LEU A 5 53.19 -24.72 -17.81
C LEU A 5 52.62 -23.38 -17.32
N VAL A 6 51.83 -22.71 -18.14
CA VAL A 6 51.10 -21.50 -17.75
C VAL A 6 49.79 -21.94 -17.10
N ILE A 7 49.73 -21.90 -15.77
CA ILE A 7 48.49 -22.06 -15.02
C ILE A 7 47.80 -20.70 -15.05
N SER A 8 46.74 -20.58 -15.85
CA SER A 8 45.88 -19.39 -15.85
C SER A 8 44.98 -19.46 -14.62
N LEU A 9 45.26 -18.60 -13.64
CA LEU A 9 44.46 -18.44 -12.43
C LEU A 9 43.22 -17.58 -12.78
N PHE A 10 42.06 -18.22 -12.89
CA PHE A 10 40.79 -17.53 -13.10
C PHE A 10 40.32 -16.96 -11.75
N VAL A 11 40.53 -15.66 -11.54
CA VAL A 11 39.99 -14.94 -10.38
C VAL A 11 38.53 -14.62 -10.67
N LEU A 12 37.61 -15.39 -10.07
CA LEU A 12 36.19 -15.10 -10.13
C LEU A 12 35.92 -13.88 -9.22
N LEU A 13 35.82 -12.69 -9.82
CA LEU A 13 35.43 -11.49 -9.09
C LEU A 13 33.93 -11.58 -8.77
N VAL A 14 33.59 -12.07 -7.57
CA VAL A 14 32.22 -12.02 -7.08
C VAL A 14 31.94 -10.57 -6.71
N VAL A 15 31.39 -9.80 -7.66
CA VAL A 15 30.83 -8.48 -7.37
C VAL A 15 29.58 -8.74 -6.53
N SER A 16 29.73 -8.64 -5.21
CA SER A 16 28.58 -8.61 -4.31
C SER A 16 27.84 -7.31 -4.61
N ALA A 17 26.79 -7.40 -5.43
CA ALA A 17 25.89 -6.29 -5.69
C ALA A 17 25.17 -5.97 -4.37
N PHE A 18 25.70 -5.01 -3.62
CA PHE A 18 24.93 -4.35 -2.57
C PHE A 18 23.79 -3.62 -3.28
N SER A 19 22.57 -4.16 -3.22
CA SER A 19 21.38 -3.43 -3.62
C SER A 19 21.25 -2.26 -2.65
N GLU A 20 21.30 -1.03 -3.16
CA GLU A 20 20.98 0.16 -2.38
C GLU A 20 19.51 0.11 -1.92
N VAL A 21 19.22 0.57 -0.70
CA VAL A 21 17.85 0.73 -0.22
C VAL A 21 17.22 1.88 -0.99
N ILE A 22 16.19 1.61 -1.80
CA ILE A 22 15.50 2.62 -2.59
C ILE A 22 14.16 3.03 -1.94
N PRO A 23 13.71 4.29 -2.13
CA PRO A 23 12.36 4.69 -1.73
C PRO A 23 11.29 3.88 -2.46
N ILE A 24 10.19 3.59 -1.79
CA ILE A 24 9.09 2.77 -2.34
C ILE A 24 8.53 3.39 -3.63
N ALA A 25 8.43 4.72 -3.72
CA ALA A 25 7.97 5.39 -4.93
C ALA A 25 8.87 5.13 -6.15
N GLN A 26 10.17 4.81 -5.96
CA GLN A 26 11.06 4.47 -7.07
C GLN A 26 10.81 3.05 -7.60
N ILE A 27 10.29 2.14 -6.76
CA ILE A 27 9.96 0.76 -7.16
C ILE A 27 8.90 0.77 -8.28
N TYR A 28 7.95 1.71 -8.23
CA TYR A 28 6.93 1.91 -9.27
C TYR A 28 7.46 2.28 -10.66
N LYS A 29 8.75 2.62 -10.77
CA LYS A 29 9.42 2.94 -12.04
C LYS A 29 10.21 1.75 -12.60
N LEU A 30 10.32 0.66 -11.85
CA LEU A 30 11.08 -0.52 -12.22
C LEU A 30 10.23 -1.47 -13.08
N LYS A 31 10.92 -2.33 -13.83
CA LYS A 31 10.27 -3.41 -14.57
C LYS A 31 9.87 -4.53 -13.60
N GLU A 32 8.93 -5.36 -14.02
CA GLU A 32 8.63 -6.62 -13.34
C GLU A 32 9.86 -7.53 -13.30
N GLY A 33 10.07 -8.22 -12.18
CA GLY A 33 11.17 -9.18 -11.96
C GLY A 33 12.47 -8.56 -11.44
N GLU A 34 12.55 -7.22 -11.37
CA GLU A 34 13.69 -6.49 -10.81
C GLU A 34 13.83 -6.77 -9.31
N THR A 35 15.08 -6.90 -8.85
CA THR A 35 15.37 -7.12 -7.43
C THR A 35 15.48 -5.78 -6.74
N VAL A 36 14.77 -5.63 -5.62
CA VAL A 36 14.71 -4.40 -4.84
C VAL A 36 15.06 -4.64 -3.40
N GLU A 37 15.62 -3.62 -2.77
CA GLU A 37 15.74 -3.52 -1.33
C GLU A 37 15.07 -2.22 -0.88
N ALA A 38 14.17 -2.31 0.08
CA ALA A 38 13.38 -1.16 0.57
C ALA A 38 13.18 -1.24 2.08
N THR A 39 12.87 -0.09 2.68
CA THR A 39 12.43 -0.01 4.08
C THR A 39 11.03 0.58 4.13
N GLY A 40 10.15 0.06 4.98
CA GLY A 40 8.82 0.60 5.17
C GLY A 40 8.18 0.15 6.47
N VAL A 41 7.16 0.88 6.90
CA VAL A 41 6.37 0.59 8.10
C VAL A 41 5.21 -0.32 7.71
N VAL A 42 5.05 -1.45 8.41
CA VAL A 42 3.94 -2.39 8.26
C VAL A 42 2.63 -1.73 8.65
N LEU A 43 1.71 -1.60 7.69
CA LEU A 43 0.41 -0.97 7.86
C LEU A 43 -0.67 -1.95 8.33
N VAL A 44 -0.50 -3.23 8.03
CA VAL A 44 -1.49 -4.30 8.20
C VAL A 44 -0.77 -5.58 8.61
N GLU A 45 -1.21 -6.26 9.68
CA GLU A 45 -0.63 -7.56 10.02
C GLU A 45 -0.83 -8.58 8.87
N PRO A 46 0.14 -9.47 8.60
CA PRO A 46 0.00 -10.48 7.55
C PRO A 46 -1.31 -11.25 7.65
N ASN A 47 -1.99 -11.41 6.52
CA ASN A 47 -3.29 -12.10 6.39
C ASN A 47 -4.51 -11.37 6.98
N ALA A 48 -4.37 -10.16 7.55
CA ALA A 48 -5.50 -9.45 8.16
C ALA A 48 -6.49 -8.85 7.15
N LEU A 49 -6.06 -8.63 5.90
CA LEU A 49 -6.93 -8.16 4.81
C LEU A 49 -7.06 -9.16 3.67
N MET A 50 -5.95 -9.78 3.25
CA MET A 50 -5.94 -10.79 2.20
C MET A 50 -4.89 -11.86 2.51
N ASN A 51 -5.13 -13.10 2.07
CA ASN A 51 -4.22 -14.21 2.30
C ASN A 51 -2.83 -13.92 1.72
N LYS A 52 -1.79 -14.17 2.52
CA LYS A 52 -0.37 -13.97 2.19
C LYS A 52 0.03 -12.54 1.85
N THR A 53 -0.76 -11.54 2.24
CA THR A 53 -0.42 -10.13 2.00
C THR A 53 -0.15 -9.35 3.29
N THR A 54 0.67 -8.32 3.13
CA THR A 54 0.77 -7.15 4.00
C THR A 54 1.03 -5.92 3.14
N TRP A 55 1.04 -4.74 3.74
CA TRP A 55 1.40 -3.48 3.09
C TRP A 55 2.44 -2.78 3.92
N ILE A 56 3.41 -2.18 3.24
CA ILE A 56 4.39 -1.31 3.86
C ILE A 56 4.35 0.07 3.23
N GLN A 57 4.71 1.07 4.01
CA GLN A 57 4.78 2.45 3.53
C GLN A 57 6.00 3.16 4.10
N ASP A 58 6.65 3.94 3.26
CA ASP A 58 7.67 4.91 3.65
C ASP A 58 7.12 6.34 3.46
N SER A 59 7.97 7.35 3.54
CA SER A 59 7.54 8.74 3.34
C SER A 59 7.15 9.07 1.89
N THR A 60 7.34 8.16 0.94
CA THR A 60 7.21 8.39 -0.51
C THR A 60 6.04 7.65 -1.14
N ALA A 61 5.76 6.41 -0.73
CA ALA A 61 4.63 5.62 -1.23
C ALA A 61 4.34 4.41 -0.32
N GLY A 62 3.18 3.78 -0.53
CA GLY A 62 2.86 2.45 -0.01
C GLY A 62 3.09 1.40 -1.08
N ILE A 63 3.28 0.13 -0.69
CA ILE A 63 3.34 -1.01 -1.62
C ILE A 63 2.85 -2.28 -0.95
N MET A 64 2.18 -3.15 -1.73
CA MET A 64 1.77 -4.47 -1.27
C MET A 64 2.98 -5.42 -1.25
N VAL A 65 3.03 -6.28 -0.24
CA VAL A 65 3.97 -7.39 -0.17
C VAL A 65 3.16 -8.68 -0.19
N TYR A 66 3.49 -9.59 -1.10
CA TYR A 66 2.79 -10.87 -1.27
C TYR A 66 3.78 -12.03 -1.20
N GLY A 67 3.54 -13.01 -0.33
CA GLY A 67 4.35 -14.23 -0.30
C GLY A 67 4.39 -14.94 1.04
N ASN A 68 5.53 -15.57 1.33
CA ASN A 68 5.74 -16.21 2.63
C ASN A 68 6.18 -15.17 3.65
N LEU A 69 5.23 -14.65 4.42
CA LEU A 69 5.46 -13.58 5.38
C LEU A 69 5.77 -14.16 6.76
N PRO A 70 6.81 -13.67 7.47
CA PRO A 70 6.99 -13.99 8.88
C PRO A 70 5.87 -13.34 9.70
N THR A 71 5.86 -13.60 11.01
CA THR A 71 5.01 -12.81 11.91
C THR A 71 5.51 -11.37 11.90
N LEU A 72 4.65 -10.45 11.48
CA LEU A 72 4.88 -9.00 11.50
C LEU A 72 3.73 -8.33 12.24
N LYS A 73 4.03 -7.22 12.91
CA LYS A 73 3.09 -6.42 13.67
C LYS A 73 2.91 -5.06 13.04
N LEU A 74 1.71 -4.50 13.22
CA LEU A 74 1.43 -3.12 12.85
C LEU A 74 2.50 -2.21 13.48
N GLY A 75 3.04 -1.29 12.66
CA GLY A 75 4.10 -0.38 13.06
C GLY A 75 5.51 -0.96 13.07
N ASP A 76 5.71 -2.24 12.73
CA ASP A 76 7.07 -2.76 12.46
C ASP A 76 7.70 -1.98 11.30
N VAL A 77 8.92 -1.49 11.51
CA VAL A 77 9.75 -1.02 10.40
C VAL A 77 10.50 -2.24 9.89
N ILE A 78 10.28 -2.60 8.64
CA ILE A 78 10.97 -3.73 8.01
C ILE A 78 11.90 -3.26 6.92
N LYS A 79 13.04 -3.94 6.81
CA LYS A 79 13.86 -3.98 5.61
C LYS A 79 13.47 -5.22 4.82
N ILE A 80 13.09 -5.02 3.56
CA ILE A 80 12.65 -6.09 2.65
C ILE A 80 13.56 -6.15 1.44
N THR A 81 14.00 -7.36 1.09
CA THR A 81 14.64 -7.68 -0.17
C THR A 81 13.75 -8.65 -0.93
N GLY A 82 13.50 -8.40 -2.20
CA GLY A 82 12.63 -9.25 -3.00
C GLY A 82 12.56 -8.83 -4.46
N LYS A 83 11.62 -9.41 -5.20
CA LYS A 83 11.39 -9.10 -6.62
C LYS A 83 10.08 -8.35 -6.83
N THR A 84 10.09 -7.40 -7.76
CA THR A 84 8.84 -6.77 -8.22
C THR A 84 7.99 -7.76 -8.99
N LYS A 85 6.68 -7.72 -8.78
CA LYS A 85 5.69 -8.48 -9.53
C LYS A 85 4.51 -7.59 -9.88
N LEU A 86 4.01 -7.69 -11.11
CA LEU A 86 2.75 -7.08 -11.49
C LEU A 86 1.67 -8.16 -11.54
N TYR A 87 0.64 -8.03 -10.71
CA TYR A 87 -0.46 -9.00 -10.64
C TYR A 87 -1.80 -8.26 -10.73
N TYR A 88 -2.56 -8.50 -11.80
CA TYR A 88 -3.81 -7.79 -12.12
C TYR A 88 -3.72 -6.26 -12.00
N GLY A 89 -2.61 -5.68 -12.45
CA GLY A 89 -2.38 -4.23 -12.43
C GLY A 89 -1.87 -3.68 -11.09
N ILE A 90 -1.67 -4.52 -10.08
CA ILE A 90 -1.13 -4.14 -8.77
C ILE A 90 0.34 -4.54 -8.74
N LEU A 91 1.21 -3.55 -8.50
CA LEU A 91 2.62 -3.80 -8.25
C LEU A 91 2.83 -4.26 -6.81
N GLU A 92 3.53 -5.37 -6.64
CA GLU A 92 3.83 -5.99 -5.35
C GLU A 92 5.31 -6.36 -5.24
N ILE A 93 5.79 -6.54 -4.01
CA ILE A 93 7.09 -7.15 -3.73
C ILE A 93 6.87 -8.61 -3.31
N LEU A 94 7.54 -9.53 -3.99
CA LEU A 94 7.67 -10.93 -3.58
C LEU A 94 8.92 -11.05 -2.69
N PRO A 95 8.78 -11.24 -1.36
CA PRO A 95 9.91 -11.18 -0.45
C PRO A 95 10.79 -12.43 -0.53
N ASP A 96 12.10 -12.22 -0.65
CA ASP A 96 13.14 -13.24 -0.42
C ASP A 96 13.64 -13.19 1.03
N LYS A 97 13.78 -11.97 1.57
CA LYS A 97 14.19 -11.71 2.95
C LYS A 97 13.41 -10.54 3.54
N ILE A 98 12.96 -10.70 4.78
CA ILE A 98 12.38 -9.63 5.59
C ILE A 98 13.12 -9.59 6.93
N GLU A 99 13.50 -8.39 7.36
CA GLU A 99 14.15 -8.12 8.63
C GLU A 99 13.42 -6.99 9.35
N VAL A 100 12.96 -7.24 10.59
CA VAL A 100 12.39 -6.18 11.43
C VAL A 100 13.54 -5.39 12.03
N ILE A 101 13.58 -4.09 11.73
CA ILE A 101 14.68 -3.20 12.12
C ILE A 101 14.24 -2.09 13.08
N GLY A 102 12.96 -2.05 13.46
CA GLY A 102 12.47 -1.08 14.43
C GLY A 102 10.95 -0.97 14.50
N LYS A 103 10.49 0.13 15.07
CA LYS A 103 9.08 0.51 15.20
C LYS A 103 8.87 1.95 14.77
N SER A 104 7.76 2.23 14.11
CA SER A 104 7.34 3.57 13.72
C SER A 104 5.83 3.62 13.56
N GLU A 105 5.28 4.84 13.54
CA GLU A 105 3.88 5.09 13.25
C GLU A 105 3.75 5.79 11.90
N VAL A 106 2.70 5.43 11.15
CA VAL A 106 2.32 6.12 9.92
C VAL A 106 1.08 6.94 10.18
N LYS A 107 1.18 8.25 9.93
CA LYS A 107 0.00 9.12 9.88
C LYS A 107 -0.72 8.87 8.55
N PRO A 108 -2.02 8.53 8.56
CA PRO A 108 -2.78 8.37 7.33
C PRO A 108 -2.78 9.66 6.50
N VAL A 109 -2.80 9.52 5.17
CA VAL A 109 -3.06 10.65 4.29
C VAL A 109 -4.54 11.04 4.41
N ASN A 110 -4.82 12.27 4.83
CA ASN A 110 -6.19 12.77 4.92
C ASN A 110 -6.69 13.16 3.52
N LEU A 111 -7.64 12.38 2.99
CA LEU A 111 -8.19 12.59 1.66
C LEU A 111 -9.01 13.88 1.58
N ASN A 112 -9.76 14.25 2.62
CA ASN A 112 -10.49 15.52 2.64
C ASN A 112 -9.53 16.71 2.47
N GLU A 113 -8.42 16.72 3.20
CA GLU A 113 -7.40 17.76 3.07
C GLU A 113 -6.69 17.75 1.71
N LEU A 114 -6.37 16.56 1.19
CA LEU A 114 -5.78 16.39 -0.14
C LEU A 114 -6.67 17.01 -1.22
N PHE A 115 -7.96 16.71 -1.18
CA PHE A 115 -8.93 17.19 -2.17
C PHE A 115 -9.29 18.67 -1.99
N ASN A 116 -9.32 19.19 -0.76
CA ASN A 116 -9.45 20.64 -0.51
C ASN A 116 -8.30 21.41 -1.20
N LYS A 117 -7.05 21.00 -0.98
CA LYS A 117 -5.87 21.61 -1.61
C LYS A 117 -5.92 21.51 -3.13
N LEU A 118 -6.35 20.36 -3.64
CA LEU A 118 -6.52 20.16 -5.07
C LEU A 118 -7.61 21.08 -5.65
N ALA A 119 -8.73 21.27 -4.96
CA ALA A 119 -9.79 22.18 -5.38
C ALA A 119 -9.32 23.65 -5.38
N GLU A 120 -8.61 24.08 -4.34
CA GLU A 120 -8.02 25.43 -4.24
C GLU A 120 -7.11 25.75 -5.44
N GLN A 121 -6.28 24.79 -5.86
CA GLN A 121 -5.40 24.90 -7.02
C GLN A 121 -6.15 24.88 -8.36
N ASN A 122 -7.44 24.55 -8.37
CA ASN A 122 -8.23 24.30 -9.57
C ASN A 122 -9.55 25.07 -9.60
N GLY A 123 -9.58 26.26 -8.97
CA GLY A 123 -10.74 27.15 -9.03
C GLY A 123 -11.98 26.62 -8.31
N GLY A 124 -11.77 25.85 -7.24
CA GLY A 124 -12.83 25.30 -6.39
C GLY A 124 -13.51 24.04 -6.94
N LYS A 125 -12.97 23.42 -8.00
CA LYS A 125 -13.51 22.18 -8.57
C LYS A 125 -12.42 21.14 -8.77
N VAL A 126 -12.80 19.86 -8.69
CA VAL A 126 -11.92 18.73 -9.00
C VAL A 126 -12.59 17.88 -10.08
N SER A 127 -11.91 17.67 -11.21
CA SER A 127 -12.43 16.84 -12.30
C SER A 127 -12.28 15.35 -11.98
N GLN A 128 -13.07 14.50 -12.63
CA GLN A 128 -12.98 13.04 -12.45
C GLN A 128 -11.58 12.49 -12.75
N GLN A 129 -10.89 13.03 -13.77
CA GLN A 129 -9.51 12.69 -14.07
C GLN A 129 -8.59 12.98 -12.88
N LYS A 130 -8.72 14.17 -12.29
CA LYS A 130 -7.90 14.58 -11.14
C LYS A 130 -8.21 13.78 -9.88
N ILE A 131 -9.46 13.34 -9.71
CA ILE A 131 -9.81 12.37 -8.64
C ILE A 131 -9.03 11.07 -8.83
N GLY A 132 -9.03 10.52 -10.05
CA GLY A 132 -8.27 9.31 -10.37
C GLY A 132 -6.76 9.47 -10.17
N GLU A 133 -6.18 10.59 -10.61
CA GLU A 133 -4.76 10.91 -10.39
C GLU A 133 -4.40 11.02 -8.90
N ALA A 134 -5.24 11.70 -8.11
CA ALA A 134 -5.05 11.84 -6.67
C ALA A 134 -5.13 10.49 -5.95
N PHE A 135 -6.12 9.66 -6.28
CA PHE A 135 -6.22 8.29 -5.77
C PHE A 135 -5.03 7.41 -6.16
N ASN A 136 -4.58 7.49 -7.41
CA ASN A 136 -3.38 6.78 -7.87
C ASN A 136 -2.12 7.19 -7.09
N SER A 137 -2.00 8.47 -6.72
CA SER A 137 -0.84 8.98 -5.96
C SER A 137 -0.74 8.46 -4.53
N VAL A 138 -1.82 7.90 -3.98
CA VAL A 138 -1.87 7.34 -2.62
C VAL A 138 -2.15 5.83 -2.62
N MET A 139 -1.94 5.14 -3.74
CA MET A 139 -2.13 3.70 -3.83
C MET A 139 -1.30 2.94 -2.81
N SER A 140 -1.90 1.89 -2.22
CA SER A 140 -1.29 1.07 -1.17
C SER A 140 -0.89 1.81 0.11
N MET A 141 -1.20 3.11 0.23
CA MET A 141 -0.94 3.90 1.44
C MET A 141 -2.10 3.78 2.44
N LEU A 142 -1.78 4.07 3.69
CA LEU A 142 -2.77 4.31 4.72
C LEU A 142 -3.43 5.67 4.47
N VAL A 143 -4.74 5.68 4.27
CA VAL A 143 -5.54 6.88 4.04
C VAL A 143 -6.63 6.99 5.08
N THR A 144 -7.12 8.22 5.30
CA THR A 144 -8.33 8.48 6.09
C THR A 144 -9.23 9.47 5.37
N LEU A 145 -10.54 9.34 5.58
CA LEU A 145 -11.53 10.31 5.12
C LEU A 145 -12.66 10.47 6.15
N GLU A 146 -13.37 11.59 6.04
CA GLU A 146 -14.67 11.80 6.66
C GLU A 146 -15.71 12.10 5.57
N GLY A 147 -16.91 11.56 5.74
CA GLY A 147 -18.00 11.76 4.79
C GLY A 147 -19.32 11.22 5.31
N THR A 148 -20.29 11.09 4.40
CA THR A 148 -21.62 10.56 4.70
C THR A 148 -21.84 9.26 3.94
N ILE A 149 -22.40 8.25 4.60
CA ILE A 149 -22.76 7.00 3.94
C ILE A 149 -23.87 7.26 2.92
N SER A 150 -23.62 6.93 1.66
CA SER A 150 -24.58 7.07 0.56
C SER A 150 -25.22 5.73 0.15
N GLY A 151 -24.60 4.60 0.50
CA GLY A 151 -25.14 3.27 0.23
C GLY A 151 -24.49 2.21 1.12
N ILE A 152 -25.24 1.16 1.47
CA ILE A 152 -24.73 -0.01 2.21
C ILE A 152 -25.26 -1.26 1.53
N GLN A 153 -24.38 -2.22 1.24
CA GLN A 153 -24.76 -3.49 0.66
C GLN A 153 -23.78 -4.59 1.08
N GLY A 154 -24.24 -5.56 1.87
CA GLY A 154 -23.41 -6.71 2.28
C GLY A 154 -22.12 -6.27 2.97
N TYR A 155 -20.98 -6.66 2.40
CA TYR A 155 -19.63 -6.37 2.90
C TYR A 155 -19.03 -5.08 2.35
N GLN A 156 -19.86 -4.13 1.91
CA GLN A 156 -19.39 -2.85 1.43
C GLN A 156 -20.37 -1.73 1.74
N PHE A 157 -19.85 -0.52 1.83
CA PHE A 157 -20.64 0.70 1.85
C PHE A 157 -19.91 1.79 1.08
N THR A 158 -20.66 2.81 0.68
CA THR A 158 -20.10 3.93 -0.09
C THR A 158 -20.12 5.18 0.78
N VAL A 159 -19.02 5.93 0.76
CA VAL A 159 -18.90 7.21 1.47
C VAL A 159 -18.79 8.34 0.46
N LYS A 160 -19.71 9.30 0.58
CA LYS A 160 -19.74 10.52 -0.21
C LYS A 160 -19.12 11.67 0.57
N THR A 161 -18.21 12.39 -0.09
CA THR A 161 -17.60 13.64 0.37
C THR A 161 -18.07 14.81 -0.50
N GLU A 162 -17.48 15.99 -0.34
CA GLU A 162 -17.71 17.13 -1.22
C GLU A 162 -17.25 16.86 -2.66
N TYR A 163 -16.11 16.20 -2.85
CA TYR A 163 -15.45 16.09 -4.16
C TYR A 163 -15.58 14.72 -4.81
N PHE A 164 -15.75 13.67 -4.04
CA PHE A 164 -15.73 12.29 -4.53
C PHE A 164 -16.66 11.39 -3.72
N GLU A 165 -16.97 10.24 -4.30
CA GLU A 165 -17.69 9.15 -3.67
C GLU A 165 -16.85 7.88 -3.86
N ILE A 166 -16.58 7.15 -2.77
CA ILE A 166 -15.65 6.02 -2.77
C ILE A 166 -16.23 4.79 -2.06
N LEU A 167 -15.90 3.61 -2.59
CA LEU A 167 -16.27 2.33 -2.01
C LEU A 167 -15.39 2.00 -0.80
N ILE A 168 -16.01 1.62 0.30
CA ILE A 168 -15.36 1.00 1.45
C ILE A 168 -15.68 -0.48 1.40
N TYR A 169 -14.67 -1.30 1.11
CA TYR A 169 -14.84 -2.75 1.02
C TYR A 169 -14.32 -3.44 2.28
N LEU A 170 -15.18 -4.25 2.90
CA LEU A 170 -14.91 -4.91 4.16
C LEU A 170 -14.42 -6.33 3.92
N ARG A 171 -13.11 -6.50 3.99
CA ARG A 171 -12.49 -7.83 3.96
C ARG A 171 -13.02 -8.66 5.13
N LYS A 172 -13.36 -9.92 4.87
CA LYS A 172 -13.91 -10.82 5.89
C LYS A 172 -12.94 -10.98 7.06
N GLU A 173 -11.65 -11.01 6.75
CA GLU A 173 -10.51 -11.15 7.64
C GLU A 173 -10.40 -9.96 8.61
N ALA A 174 -10.82 -8.75 8.19
CA ALA A 174 -10.79 -7.54 9.00
C ALA A 174 -11.88 -7.51 10.08
N ASN A 175 -12.88 -8.39 9.98
CA ASN A 175 -13.99 -8.53 10.93
C ASN A 175 -14.69 -7.21 11.27
N VAL A 176 -14.91 -6.36 10.25
CA VAL A 176 -15.63 -5.09 10.40
C VAL A 176 -17.13 -5.30 10.24
N SER A 177 -17.91 -4.80 11.19
CA SER A 177 -19.36 -4.83 11.18
C SER A 177 -19.96 -3.51 10.71
N THR A 178 -21.03 -3.61 9.92
CA THR A 178 -21.85 -2.47 9.47
C THR A 178 -23.20 -2.37 10.20
N LYS A 179 -23.45 -3.21 11.21
CA LYS A 179 -24.77 -3.33 11.86
C LYS A 179 -25.29 -2.01 12.42
N ASP A 180 -24.39 -1.15 12.90
CA ASP A 180 -24.74 0.13 13.52
C ASP A 180 -24.68 1.32 12.53
N LEU A 181 -24.41 1.03 11.25
CA LEU A 181 -24.31 2.00 10.17
C LEU A 181 -25.59 1.99 9.33
N LYS A 182 -26.01 3.17 8.91
CA LYS A 182 -27.09 3.36 7.92
C LYS A 182 -26.75 4.49 6.96
N VAL A 183 -27.43 4.51 5.81
CA VAL A 183 -27.36 5.62 4.86
C VAL A 183 -27.71 6.94 5.58
N GLY A 184 -26.93 7.97 5.33
CA GLY A 184 -27.04 9.28 5.97
C GLY A 184 -26.19 9.44 7.25
N ASP A 185 -25.63 8.36 7.81
CA ASP A 185 -24.70 8.50 8.92
C ASP A 185 -23.40 9.20 8.46
N LYS A 186 -22.87 10.09 9.31
CA LYS A 186 -21.51 10.61 9.15
C LYS A 186 -20.51 9.58 9.69
N VAL A 187 -19.43 9.39 8.96
CA VAL A 187 -18.39 8.42 9.30
C VAL A 187 -17.00 8.98 9.04
N SER A 188 -16.04 8.52 9.83
CA SER A 188 -14.62 8.55 9.53
C SER A 188 -14.17 7.13 9.19
N VAL A 189 -13.43 6.99 8.09
CA VAL A 189 -12.91 5.71 7.63
C VAL A 189 -11.41 5.83 7.40
N THR A 190 -10.63 4.95 8.04
CA THR A 190 -9.21 4.73 7.77
C THR A 190 -9.01 3.41 7.05
N GLY A 191 -8.01 3.28 6.20
CA GLY A 191 -7.72 1.99 5.56
C GLY A 191 -6.66 2.08 4.49
N ILE A 192 -6.43 0.96 3.80
CA ILE A 192 -5.51 0.89 2.67
C ILE A 192 -6.23 1.32 1.41
N MET A 193 -5.69 2.33 0.72
CA MET A 193 -6.19 2.70 -0.60
C MET A 193 -5.80 1.62 -1.63
N TYR A 194 -6.79 1.08 -2.34
CA TYR A 194 -6.63 -0.07 -3.20
C TYR A 194 -7.42 0.09 -4.51
N LEU A 195 -7.07 -0.74 -5.51
CA LEU A 195 -7.74 -0.78 -6.80
C LEU A 195 -8.14 -2.23 -7.11
N TYR A 196 -9.43 -2.47 -7.29
CA TYR A 196 -9.96 -3.78 -7.69
C TYR A 196 -10.77 -3.65 -8.97
N LYS A 197 -10.31 -4.27 -10.06
CA LYS A 197 -10.97 -4.26 -11.38
C LYS A 197 -11.48 -2.86 -11.76
N ASP A 198 -10.55 -1.89 -11.78
CA ASP A 198 -10.78 -0.48 -12.11
C ASP A 198 -11.63 0.33 -11.10
N THR A 199 -12.00 -0.27 -9.96
CA THR A 199 -12.73 0.42 -8.89
C THR A 199 -11.77 0.75 -7.74
N PHE A 200 -11.65 2.04 -7.43
CA PHE A 200 -10.95 2.51 -6.24
C PHE A 200 -11.76 2.16 -5.00
N GLU A 201 -11.09 1.51 -4.04
CA GLU A 201 -11.67 1.11 -2.76
C GLU A 201 -10.73 1.44 -1.60
N ILE A 202 -11.30 1.64 -0.42
CA ILE A 202 -10.54 1.68 0.84
C ILE A 202 -10.84 0.39 1.59
N LEU A 203 -9.78 -0.24 2.10
CA LEU A 203 -9.84 -1.46 2.89
C LEU A 203 -9.56 -1.14 4.37
N PRO A 204 -10.59 -0.98 5.23
CA PRO A 204 -10.39 -0.83 6.66
C PRO A 204 -9.72 -2.07 7.25
N ARG A 205 -8.76 -1.86 8.14
CA ARG A 205 -7.90 -2.94 8.69
C ARG A 205 -8.57 -3.69 9.82
N ASN A 206 -9.50 -3.03 10.53
CA ASN A 206 -10.27 -3.58 11.64
C ASN A 206 -11.45 -2.66 11.98
N GLN A 207 -12.26 -3.02 12.99
CA GLN A 207 -13.45 -2.24 13.38
C GLN A 207 -13.14 -0.80 13.82
N GLN A 208 -11.96 -0.53 14.38
CA GLN A 208 -11.59 0.82 14.86
C GLN A 208 -11.34 1.80 13.71
N ASP A 209 -11.08 1.26 12.51
CA ASP A 209 -10.91 2.07 11.30
C ASP A 209 -12.25 2.60 10.74
N VAL A 210 -13.41 2.19 11.27
CA VAL A 210 -14.73 2.69 10.86
C VAL A 210 -15.45 3.29 12.06
N VAL A 211 -15.47 4.62 12.14
CA VAL A 211 -16.01 5.38 13.28
C VAL A 211 -17.20 6.21 12.84
N LYS A 212 -18.37 5.94 13.42
CA LYS A 212 -19.55 6.81 13.28
C LYS A 212 -19.35 8.11 14.07
N LYS A 213 -19.69 9.24 13.45
CA LYS A 213 -19.55 10.60 14.00
C LYS A 213 -20.87 11.16 14.49
#